data_AF-A0AAV4Q6M3-F1
#
_entry.id   AF-A0AAV4Q6M3-F1
#
_cell.length_a   1.000
_cell.length_b   1.000
_cell.length_c   1.000
_cell.angle_alpha   90.00
_cell.angle_beta   90.00
_cell.angle_gamma   90.00
#
_symmetry.space_group_name_H-M   'P 1'
#
loop_
_entity.id
_entity.type
_entity.pdbx_description
1 polymer ?
#
loop_
_entity_poly.entity_id
_entity_poly.type
_entity_poly.pdbx_seq_one_letter_code
_entity_poly.pdbx_strand_id
1 'polypeptide(L)'
;MLSADSKSSSVCSTKDYGLLDSEDGQNSIVVNLSKYLSSSKDDLKKEKNAEKSELEQSVPFCALFKYASCWDKVLIAVGFIVALCSGALWPLVMILFGNFIDQFVTYATNNVTDSVRGLPEELLHNTAELSLYNAYLGIILLVFNYIIVCSFSLSAVNQAHKIRCLFMSSILKQDIAWFDTHQTGDFASRLTG
;
A
#
# COMPACT_ATOMS: atom_id res chain seq x y z
N MET A 1 50.45 3.95 54.19
CA MET A 1 50.16 2.84 55.13
C MET A 1 48.95 2.10 54.59
N LEU A 2 49.15 0.95 53.92
CA LEU A 2 48.11 0.00 53.43
C LEU A 2 47.13 0.59 52.37
N SER A 3 46.63 -0.10 51.34
CA SER A 3 46.91 -1.41 50.71
C SER A 3 46.43 -1.40 49.23
N ALA A 4 46.96 -2.31 48.40
CA ALA A 4 46.30 -3.28 47.47
C ALA A 4 44.92 -2.93 46.80
N ASP A 5 44.47 -3.43 45.64
CA ASP A 5 44.94 -4.34 44.57
C ASP A 5 43.89 -4.32 43.39
N SER A 6 43.99 -4.95 42.21
CA SER A 6 45.07 -5.72 41.57
C SER A 6 45.04 -5.70 40.02
N LYS A 7 46.24 -5.65 39.43
CA LYS A 7 46.76 -6.52 38.35
C LYS A 7 45.85 -7.06 37.23
N SER A 8 46.02 -6.47 36.03
CA SER A 8 45.75 -7.14 34.75
C SER A 8 46.78 -8.25 34.47
N SER A 9 46.36 -9.40 33.93
CA SER A 9 47.22 -10.36 33.22
C SER A 9 46.40 -11.30 32.32
N SER A 10 46.68 -11.21 31.03
CA SER A 10 46.18 -12.06 29.92
C SER A 10 46.73 -13.49 29.92
N VAL A 11 45.95 -14.51 29.50
CA VAL A 11 46.43 -15.70 28.76
C VAL A 11 45.38 -16.26 27.79
N CYS A 12 45.83 -16.46 26.55
CA CYS A 12 45.43 -17.36 25.45
C CYS A 12 44.46 -18.54 25.68
N SER A 13 43.58 -18.81 24.69
CA SER A 13 43.50 -20.15 24.03
C SER A 13 42.78 -20.11 22.68
N THR A 14 43.53 -20.33 21.60
CA THR A 14 43.03 -20.84 20.31
C THR A 14 42.62 -22.31 20.44
N LYS A 15 41.55 -22.72 19.75
CA LYS A 15 41.35 -24.10 19.31
C LYS A 15 40.65 -24.13 17.96
N ASP A 16 41.00 -25.14 17.17
CA ASP A 16 40.89 -25.17 15.72
C ASP A 16 40.35 -26.55 15.27
N TYR A 17 39.82 -26.62 14.04
CA TYR A 17 39.28 -27.80 13.32
C TYR A 17 37.97 -28.46 13.80
N GLY A 18 37.12 -28.79 12.82
CA GLY A 18 35.89 -29.58 13.00
C GLY A 18 34.91 -29.48 11.82
N LEU A 19 35.29 -29.98 10.63
CA LEU A 19 34.42 -30.04 9.46
C LEU A 19 33.75 -31.43 9.36
N LEU A 20 32.47 -31.45 8.99
CA LEU A 20 31.63 -32.62 8.63
C LEU A 20 31.11 -33.51 9.79
N ASP A 21 29.85 -33.27 10.16
CA ASP A 21 28.80 -34.30 10.05
C ASP A 21 27.53 -33.61 9.51
N SER A 22 26.91 -34.17 8.46
CA SER A 22 26.07 -33.38 7.53
C SER A 22 24.55 -33.51 7.70
N GLU A 23 24.06 -34.04 8.82
CA GLU A 23 22.60 -34.25 9.05
C GLU A 23 22.01 -33.39 10.19
N ASP A 24 22.74 -33.10 11.28
CA ASP A 24 22.24 -32.24 12.38
C ASP A 24 22.13 -30.75 12.03
N GLY A 25 22.88 -30.31 11.01
CA GLY A 25 22.93 -28.91 10.57
C GLY A 25 21.57 -28.36 10.11
N GLN A 26 20.74 -29.17 9.44
CA GLN A 26 19.44 -28.71 8.94
C GLN A 26 18.44 -28.44 10.07
N ASN A 27 18.37 -29.31 11.09
CA ASN A 27 17.48 -29.13 12.23
C ASN A 27 17.80 -27.86 13.03
N SER A 28 19.10 -27.57 13.25
CA SER A 28 19.50 -26.33 13.94
C SER A 28 19.19 -25.07 13.13
N ILE A 29 19.32 -25.11 11.79
CA ILE A 29 18.98 -23.98 10.91
C ILE A 29 17.47 -23.72 10.90
N VAL A 30 16.61 -24.74 10.75
CA VAL A 30 15.15 -24.52 10.75
C VAL A 30 14.62 -24.07 12.11
N VAL A 31 15.20 -24.55 13.23
CA VAL A 31 14.83 -24.09 14.57
C VAL A 31 15.22 -22.62 14.76
N ASN A 32 16.45 -22.22 14.39
CA ASN A 32 16.86 -20.81 14.49
C ASN A 32 16.07 -19.92 13.53
N LEU A 33 15.81 -20.36 12.30
CA LEU A 33 14.98 -19.61 11.35
C LEU A 33 13.54 -19.44 11.86
N SER A 34 12.96 -20.48 12.50
CA SER A 34 11.64 -20.36 13.14
C SER A 34 11.63 -19.32 14.26
N LYS A 35 12.75 -19.20 15.00
CA LYS A 35 12.94 -18.24 16.10
C LYS A 35 13.10 -16.80 15.61
N TYR A 36 13.78 -16.60 14.48
CA TYR A 36 13.82 -15.30 13.79
C TYR A 36 12.45 -14.92 13.21
N LEU A 37 11.71 -15.88 12.63
CA LEU A 37 10.36 -15.66 12.11
C LEU A 37 9.33 -15.41 13.22
N SER A 38 9.48 -15.99 14.42
CA SER A 38 8.64 -15.67 15.57
C SER A 38 8.96 -14.29 16.15
N SER A 39 10.24 -13.95 16.34
CA SER A 39 10.63 -12.60 16.78
C SER A 39 10.10 -11.54 15.82
N SER A 40 10.35 -11.70 14.51
CA SER A 40 9.87 -10.77 13.50
C SER A 40 8.33 -10.63 13.48
N LYS A 41 7.57 -11.71 13.75
CA LYS A 41 6.11 -11.63 13.93
C LYS A 41 5.67 -10.89 15.19
N ASP A 42 6.42 -11.01 16.28
CA ASP A 42 6.11 -10.34 17.54
C ASP A 42 6.54 -8.86 17.53
N ASP A 43 7.61 -8.53 16.81
CA ASP A 43 8.06 -7.16 16.52
C ASP A 43 7.06 -6.45 15.59
N LEU A 44 6.63 -7.08 14.49
CA LEU A 44 5.53 -6.58 13.63
C LEU A 44 4.20 -6.43 14.39
N LYS A 45 3.92 -7.30 15.38
CA LYS A 45 2.77 -7.14 16.27
C LYS A 45 2.93 -5.98 17.24
N LYS A 46 4.13 -5.69 17.73
CA LYS A 46 4.39 -4.54 18.60
C LYS A 46 4.25 -3.24 17.84
N GLU A 47 4.83 -3.13 16.65
CA GLU A 47 4.69 -1.97 15.77
C GLU A 47 3.20 -1.66 15.50
N LYS A 48 2.45 -2.71 15.11
CA LYS A 48 1.01 -2.63 14.84
C LYS A 48 0.12 -2.40 16.08
N ASN A 49 0.66 -2.51 17.30
CA ASN A 49 -0.05 -2.10 18.53
C ASN A 49 0.39 -0.73 19.03
N ALA A 50 1.64 -0.32 18.80
CA ALA A 50 2.14 1.01 19.12
C ALA A 50 1.49 2.08 18.23
N GLU A 51 1.44 1.85 16.91
CA GLU A 51 0.69 2.68 15.95
C GLU A 51 -0.80 2.80 16.34
N LYS A 52 -1.36 1.73 16.90
CA LYS A 52 -2.76 1.69 17.35
C LYS A 52 -3.02 2.50 18.62
N SER A 53 -2.01 2.72 19.47
CA SER A 53 -2.18 3.41 20.76
C SER A 53 -2.18 4.95 20.70
N GLU A 54 -1.54 5.57 19.70
CA GLU A 54 -1.70 7.04 19.49
C GLU A 54 -3.00 7.41 18.77
N LEU A 55 -3.66 6.45 18.12
CA LEU A 55 -4.94 6.63 17.42
C LEU A 55 -6.18 6.55 18.33
N GLU A 56 -6.01 6.45 19.66
CA GLU A 56 -7.10 6.07 20.59
C GLU A 56 -8.07 7.20 21.01
N GLN A 57 -8.10 8.31 20.26
CA GLN A 57 -9.34 9.06 20.05
C GLN A 57 -9.75 8.99 18.58
N SER A 58 -10.21 7.79 18.18
CA SER A 58 -10.84 7.59 16.88
C SER A 58 -12.16 8.37 16.83
N VAL A 59 -12.07 9.61 16.33
CA VAL A 59 -13.23 10.41 15.95
C VAL A 59 -14.02 9.57 14.95
N PRO A 60 -15.31 9.24 15.20
CA PRO A 60 -16.05 8.34 14.34
C PRO A 60 -16.06 8.90 12.91
N PHE A 61 -15.80 8.05 11.90
CA PHE A 61 -15.63 8.49 10.50
C PHE A 61 -16.75 9.41 9.99
N CYS A 62 -18.00 9.20 10.43
CA CYS A 62 -19.14 10.08 10.10
C CYS A 62 -19.03 11.51 10.68
N ALA A 63 -18.37 11.69 11.83
CA ALA A 63 -18.12 13.01 12.40
C ALA A 63 -17.02 13.78 11.64
N LEU A 64 -16.10 13.09 10.96
CA LEU A 64 -15.14 13.72 10.05
C LEU A 64 -15.87 14.39 8.86
N PHE A 65 -16.80 13.66 8.24
CA PHE A 65 -17.64 14.17 7.14
C PHE A 65 -18.75 15.14 7.57
N LYS A 66 -18.92 15.41 8.87
CA LYS A 66 -19.88 16.41 9.38
C LYS A 66 -19.59 17.81 8.81
N TYR A 67 -18.32 18.13 8.58
CA TYR A 67 -17.89 19.43 8.05
C TYR A 67 -17.84 19.50 6.51
N ALA A 68 -17.94 18.37 5.79
CA ALA A 68 -17.96 18.37 4.33
C ALA A 68 -19.23 19.06 3.79
N SER A 69 -19.06 19.92 2.78
CA SER A 69 -20.16 20.68 2.16
C SER A 69 -21.06 19.75 1.34
N CYS A 70 -22.28 20.18 1.01
CA CYS A 70 -23.20 19.35 0.22
C CYS A 70 -22.60 18.96 -1.15
N TRP A 71 -21.86 19.87 -1.79
CA TRP A 71 -21.13 19.60 -3.03
C TRP A 71 -19.99 18.58 -2.86
N ASP A 72 -19.20 18.69 -1.78
CA ASP A 72 -18.12 17.72 -1.49
C ASP A 72 -18.70 16.31 -1.29
N LYS A 73 -19.86 16.19 -0.61
CA LYS A 73 -20.55 14.91 -0.39
C LYS A 73 -21.03 14.27 -1.69
N VAL A 74 -21.52 15.07 -2.64
CA VAL A 74 -21.91 14.59 -3.98
C VAL A 74 -20.69 14.14 -4.78
N LEU A 75 -19.59 14.91 -4.76
CA LEU A 75 -18.34 14.55 -5.42
C LEU A 75 -17.77 13.21 -4.91
N ILE A 76 -17.77 13.00 -3.58
CA ILE A 76 -17.34 11.75 -2.96
C ILE A 76 -18.26 10.58 -3.35
N ALA A 77 -19.57 10.78 -3.34
CA ALA A 77 -20.52 9.72 -3.71
C ALA A 77 -20.36 9.28 -5.18
N VAL A 78 -20.18 10.24 -6.10
CA VAL A 78 -19.88 9.95 -7.51
C VAL A 78 -18.52 9.24 -7.65
N GLY A 79 -17.47 9.75 -7.01
CA GLY A 79 -16.14 9.12 -7.03
C GLY A 79 -16.15 7.69 -6.51
N PHE A 80 -16.96 7.40 -5.49
CA PHE A 80 -17.13 6.04 -4.94
C PHE A 80 -17.84 5.09 -5.91
N ILE A 81 -18.91 5.52 -6.58
CA ILE A 81 -19.60 4.72 -7.61
C ILE A 81 -18.65 4.41 -8.76
N VAL A 82 -17.91 5.42 -9.25
CA VAL A 82 -16.94 5.28 -10.35
C VAL A 82 -15.78 4.35 -9.95
N ALA A 83 -15.34 4.37 -8.69
CA ALA A 83 -14.32 3.46 -8.14
C ALA A 83 -14.79 2.00 -8.04
N LEU A 84 -16.06 1.74 -7.71
CA LEU A 84 -16.62 0.39 -7.78
C LEU A 84 -16.62 -0.15 -9.22
N CYS A 85 -16.99 0.70 -10.19
CA CYS A 85 -16.95 0.35 -11.61
C CYS A 85 -15.51 0.08 -12.09
N SER A 86 -14.52 0.92 -11.74
CA SER A 86 -13.13 0.69 -12.14
C SER A 86 -12.49 -0.53 -11.48
N GLY A 87 -12.93 -0.90 -10.27
CA GLY A 87 -12.59 -2.18 -9.64
C GLY A 87 -13.06 -3.39 -10.46
N ALA A 88 -14.27 -3.35 -11.00
CA ALA A 88 -14.81 -4.40 -11.87
C ALA A 88 -14.16 -4.45 -13.27
N LEU A 89 -13.52 -3.37 -13.72
CA LEU A 89 -12.79 -3.37 -15.00
C LEU A 89 -11.53 -4.25 -14.98
N TRP A 90 -10.89 -4.48 -13.82
CA TRP A 90 -9.68 -5.31 -13.75
C TRP A 90 -9.94 -6.79 -14.14
N PRO A 91 -10.95 -7.49 -13.59
CA PRO A 91 -11.36 -8.79 -14.11
C PRO A 91 -11.79 -8.79 -15.58
N LEU A 92 -12.42 -7.71 -16.07
CA LEU A 92 -12.85 -7.59 -17.46
C LEU A 92 -11.66 -7.55 -18.43
N VAL A 93 -10.62 -6.79 -18.09
CA VAL A 93 -9.34 -6.76 -18.84
C VAL A 93 -8.70 -8.15 -18.88
N MET A 94 -8.74 -8.90 -17.76
CA MET A 94 -8.21 -10.27 -17.71
C MET A 94 -8.96 -11.23 -18.66
N ILE A 95 -10.29 -11.13 -18.76
CA ILE A 95 -11.10 -11.94 -19.68
C ILE A 95 -10.78 -11.59 -21.15
N LEU A 96 -10.69 -10.29 -21.49
CA LEU A 96 -10.33 -9.86 -22.84
C LEU A 96 -8.93 -10.30 -23.25
N PHE A 97 -7.97 -10.29 -22.32
CA PHE A 97 -6.63 -10.84 -22.56
C PHE A 97 -6.67 -12.36 -22.79
N GLY A 98 -7.52 -13.09 -22.05
CA GLY A 98 -7.79 -14.51 -22.30
C GLY A 98 -8.27 -14.76 -23.75
N ASN A 99 -9.28 -14.02 -24.19
CA ASN A 99 -9.80 -14.11 -25.57
C ASN A 99 -8.74 -13.75 -26.62
N PHE A 100 -7.84 -12.79 -26.33
CA PHE A 100 -6.74 -12.43 -27.22
C PHE A 100 -5.75 -13.59 -27.40
N ILE A 101 -5.37 -14.27 -26.31
CA ILE A 101 -4.49 -15.44 -26.36
C ILE A 101 -5.17 -16.62 -27.07
N ASP A 102 -6.46 -16.82 -26.87
CA ASP A 102 -7.23 -17.94 -27.47
C ASP A 102 -7.24 -17.90 -29.01
N GLN A 103 -7.24 -16.70 -29.62
CA GLN A 103 -7.10 -16.53 -31.07
C GLN A 103 -5.73 -17.05 -31.58
N PHE A 104 -4.64 -16.78 -30.86
CA PHE A 104 -3.31 -17.29 -31.22
C PHE A 104 -3.19 -18.81 -31.04
N VAL A 105 -3.78 -19.36 -29.97
CA VAL A 105 -3.80 -20.82 -29.72
C VAL A 105 -4.60 -21.53 -30.81
N THR A 106 -5.80 -21.04 -31.12
CA THR A 106 -6.67 -21.58 -32.18
C THR A 106 -5.95 -21.60 -33.54
N TYR A 107 -5.28 -20.50 -33.90
CA TYR A 107 -4.47 -20.44 -35.11
C TYR A 107 -3.30 -21.43 -35.09
N ALA A 108 -2.58 -21.55 -33.98
CA ALA A 108 -1.47 -22.49 -33.86
C ALA A 108 -1.94 -23.95 -34.04
N THR A 109 -3.08 -24.33 -33.47
CA THR A 109 -3.66 -25.68 -33.62
C THR A 109 -4.16 -25.94 -35.05
N ASN A 110 -4.80 -24.96 -35.68
CA ASN A 110 -5.33 -25.11 -37.05
C ASN A 110 -4.19 -25.26 -38.09
N ASN A 111 -3.09 -24.51 -37.97
CA ASN A 111 -1.93 -24.65 -38.86
C ASN A 111 -1.19 -26.00 -38.74
N VAL A 112 -1.31 -26.69 -37.60
CA VAL A 112 -0.75 -28.05 -37.42
C VAL A 112 -1.62 -29.11 -38.09
N THR A 113 -2.92 -28.85 -38.24
CA THR A 113 -3.89 -29.82 -38.77
C THR A 113 -4.11 -29.65 -40.27
N ASP A 114 -4.09 -28.42 -40.78
CA ASP A 114 -4.37 -28.11 -42.19
C ASP A 114 -3.21 -27.30 -42.81
N SER A 115 -2.54 -27.87 -43.82
CA SER A 115 -1.30 -27.33 -44.40
C SER A 115 -1.53 -26.16 -45.40
N VAL A 116 -2.66 -25.45 -45.27
CA VAL A 116 -3.18 -24.54 -46.29
C VAL A 116 -2.75 -23.10 -46.01
N ARG A 117 -1.97 -22.54 -46.93
CA ARG A 117 -1.19 -21.29 -46.80
C ARG A 117 -2.02 -20.00 -46.89
N GLY A 118 -3.26 -20.00 -46.38
CA GLY A 118 -4.22 -18.88 -46.49
C GLY A 118 -4.63 -18.22 -45.16
N LEU A 119 -4.26 -18.78 -44.01
CA LEU A 119 -4.81 -18.41 -42.70
C LEU A 119 -4.30 -17.09 -42.03
N PRO A 120 -3.18 -16.44 -42.38
CA PRO A 120 -2.68 -15.31 -41.58
C PRO A 120 -3.57 -14.06 -41.67
N GLU A 121 -4.21 -13.80 -42.81
CA GLU A 121 -5.08 -12.63 -43.00
C GLU A 121 -6.31 -12.66 -42.07
N GLU A 122 -6.90 -13.83 -41.86
CA GLU A 122 -8.07 -14.01 -40.98
C GLU A 122 -7.71 -13.83 -39.49
N LEU A 123 -6.55 -14.34 -39.05
CA LEU A 123 -6.04 -14.05 -37.71
C LEU A 123 -5.78 -12.56 -37.54
N LEU A 124 -5.12 -11.92 -38.51
CA LEU A 124 -4.75 -10.51 -38.41
C LEU A 124 -6.00 -9.63 -38.34
N HIS A 125 -7.05 -9.94 -39.11
CA HIS A 125 -8.34 -9.27 -39.03
C HIS A 125 -8.98 -9.40 -37.63
N ASN A 126 -9.18 -10.63 -37.15
CA ASN A 126 -9.88 -10.88 -35.88
C ASN A 126 -9.09 -10.36 -34.66
N THR A 127 -7.75 -10.43 -34.73
CA THR A 127 -6.85 -9.93 -33.69
C THR A 127 -6.78 -8.40 -33.69
N ALA A 128 -6.86 -7.75 -34.86
CA ALA A 128 -6.93 -6.30 -34.97
C ALA A 128 -8.24 -5.75 -34.36
N GLU A 129 -9.39 -6.36 -34.64
CA GLU A 129 -10.66 -5.97 -34.02
C GLU A 129 -10.60 -6.09 -32.49
N LEU A 130 -10.11 -7.22 -31.97
CA LEU A 130 -10.01 -7.43 -30.52
C LEU A 130 -8.97 -6.51 -29.86
N SER A 131 -7.91 -6.11 -30.59
CA SER A 131 -6.96 -5.08 -30.16
C SER A 131 -7.63 -3.71 -30.04
N LEU A 132 -8.48 -3.31 -31.00
CA LEU A 132 -9.24 -2.06 -30.94
C LEU A 132 -10.18 -2.02 -29.73
N TYR A 133 -10.88 -3.10 -29.41
CA TYR A 133 -11.72 -3.18 -28.19
C TYR A 133 -10.91 -2.97 -26.90
N ASN A 134 -9.71 -3.55 -26.81
CA ASN A 134 -8.82 -3.34 -25.66
C ASN A 134 -8.29 -1.89 -25.60
N ALA A 135 -8.01 -1.25 -26.75
CA ALA A 135 -7.61 0.15 -26.80
C ALA A 135 -8.72 1.09 -26.29
N TYR A 136 -9.98 0.88 -26.71
CA TYR A 136 -11.12 1.63 -26.17
C TYR A 136 -11.29 1.45 -24.67
N LEU A 137 -11.13 0.22 -24.15
CA LEU A 137 -11.22 -0.05 -22.72
C LEU A 137 -10.12 0.68 -21.93
N GLY A 138 -8.89 0.77 -22.47
CA GLY A 138 -7.80 1.55 -21.88
C GLY A 138 -8.10 3.04 -21.77
N ILE A 139 -8.71 3.64 -22.81
CA ILE A 139 -9.15 5.04 -22.80
C ILE A 139 -10.23 5.27 -21.72
N ILE A 140 -11.22 4.37 -21.64
CA ILE A 140 -12.26 4.40 -20.61
C ILE A 140 -11.65 4.31 -19.21
N LEU A 141 -10.74 3.36 -18.97
CA LEU A 141 -10.05 3.17 -17.69
C LEU A 141 -9.26 4.42 -17.27
N LEU A 142 -8.60 5.09 -18.22
CA LEU A 142 -7.87 6.34 -17.98
C LEU A 142 -8.80 7.47 -17.53
N VAL A 143 -9.93 7.66 -18.22
CA VAL A 143 -10.93 8.68 -17.88
C VAL A 143 -11.58 8.39 -16.51
N PHE A 144 -11.96 7.15 -16.24
CA PHE A 144 -12.52 6.74 -14.95
C PHE A 144 -11.55 7.01 -13.80
N ASN A 145 -10.29 6.58 -13.91
CA ASN A 145 -9.28 6.81 -12.88
C ASN A 145 -8.95 8.30 -12.68
N TYR A 146 -8.91 9.09 -13.76
CA TYR A 146 -8.72 10.53 -13.66
C TYR A 146 -9.84 11.20 -12.86
N ILE A 147 -11.11 10.85 -13.14
CA ILE A 147 -12.28 11.37 -12.42
C ILE A 147 -12.26 10.95 -10.93
N ILE A 148 -11.92 9.70 -10.64
CA ILE A 148 -11.78 9.20 -9.26
C ILE A 148 -10.74 10.02 -8.50
N VAL A 149 -9.50 10.09 -9.01
CA VAL A 149 -8.40 10.79 -8.32
C VAL A 149 -8.70 12.28 -8.17
N CYS A 150 -9.25 12.93 -9.20
CA CYS A 150 -9.62 14.34 -9.15
C CYS A 150 -10.72 14.61 -8.10
N SER A 151 -11.80 13.82 -8.08
CA SER A 151 -12.92 13.99 -7.14
C SER A 151 -12.51 13.77 -5.68
N PHE A 152 -11.71 12.73 -5.39
CA PHE A 152 -11.18 12.51 -4.05
C PHE A 152 -10.17 13.58 -3.62
N SER A 153 -9.25 13.98 -4.51
CA SER A 153 -8.23 15.01 -4.22
C SER A 153 -8.87 16.36 -3.91
N LEU A 154 -9.79 16.84 -4.74
CA LEU A 154 -10.50 18.10 -4.52
C LEU A 154 -11.30 18.08 -3.20
N SER A 155 -12.01 16.97 -2.94
CA SER A 155 -12.78 16.80 -1.71
C SER A 155 -11.88 16.79 -0.46
N ALA A 156 -10.67 16.21 -0.55
CA ALA A 156 -9.70 16.18 0.55
C ALA A 156 -9.12 17.59 0.81
N VAL A 157 -8.77 18.34 -0.23
CA VAL A 157 -8.26 19.72 -0.10
C VAL A 157 -9.30 20.64 0.56
N ASN A 158 -10.56 20.57 0.13
CA ASN A 158 -11.66 21.37 0.71
C ASN A 158 -11.86 21.06 2.20
N GLN A 159 -11.82 19.77 2.57
CA GLN A 159 -11.93 19.34 3.98
C GLN A 159 -10.74 19.80 4.81
N ALA A 160 -9.52 19.60 4.32
CA ALA A 160 -8.29 19.99 5.02
C ALA A 160 -8.21 21.51 5.25
N HIS A 161 -8.58 22.32 4.26
CA HIS A 161 -8.66 23.78 4.41
C HIS A 161 -9.67 24.16 5.51
N LYS A 162 -10.86 23.55 5.51
CA LYS A 162 -11.91 23.87 6.47
C LYS A 162 -11.53 23.48 7.91
N ILE A 163 -10.88 22.33 8.08
CA ILE A 163 -10.33 21.87 9.36
C ILE A 163 -9.26 22.85 9.86
N ARG A 164 -8.29 23.23 9.03
CA ARG A 164 -7.22 24.19 9.40
C ARG A 164 -7.79 25.56 9.81
N CYS A 165 -8.82 26.08 9.12
CA CYS A 165 -9.48 27.33 9.52
C CYS A 165 -10.22 27.22 10.86
N LEU A 166 -10.96 26.14 11.09
CA LEU A 166 -11.68 25.90 12.35
C LEU A 166 -10.72 25.73 13.53
N PHE A 167 -9.62 25.00 13.32
CA PHE A 167 -8.56 24.79 14.30
C PHE A 167 -7.87 26.11 14.67
N MET A 168 -7.42 26.89 13.69
CA MET A 168 -6.82 28.22 13.92
C MET A 168 -7.78 29.17 14.66
N SER A 169 -9.06 29.22 14.25
CA SER A 169 -10.08 30.06 14.90
C SER A 169 -10.43 29.61 16.33
N SER A 170 -10.17 28.35 16.67
CA SER A 170 -10.38 27.82 18.03
C SER A 170 -9.18 28.12 18.92
N ILE A 171 -7.95 27.89 18.44
CA ILE A 171 -6.70 28.19 19.17
C ILE A 171 -6.61 29.67 19.52
N LEU A 172 -6.90 30.58 18.59
CA LEU A 172 -6.83 32.03 18.83
C LEU A 172 -7.85 32.55 19.89
N LYS A 173 -8.75 31.70 20.38
CA LYS A 173 -9.72 32.04 21.45
C LYS A 173 -9.37 31.41 22.80
N GLN A 174 -8.23 30.73 22.91
CA GLN A 174 -7.83 30.04 24.13
C GLN A 174 -7.15 30.98 25.14
N ASP A 175 -7.31 30.72 26.43
CA ASP A 175 -6.75 31.55 27.50
C ASP A 175 -5.22 31.48 27.58
N ILE A 176 -4.58 32.58 28.01
CA ILE A 176 -3.11 32.70 28.12
C ILE A 176 -2.49 31.64 29.06
N ALA A 177 -3.20 31.23 30.11
CA ALA A 177 -2.75 30.18 31.04
C ALA A 177 -2.70 28.78 30.40
N TRP A 178 -3.50 28.55 29.35
CA TRP A 178 -3.42 27.31 28.56
C TRP A 178 -2.23 27.33 27.60
N PHE A 179 -1.89 28.50 27.03
CA PHE A 179 -0.69 28.65 26.23
C PHE A 179 0.61 28.50 27.04
N ASP A 180 0.63 28.95 28.29
CA ASP A 180 1.81 28.82 29.17
C ASP A 180 2.10 27.35 29.58
N THR A 181 1.08 26.48 29.53
CA THR A 181 1.20 25.05 29.86
C THR A 181 1.55 24.15 28.67
N HIS A 182 1.59 24.68 27.44
CA HIS A 182 1.86 23.91 26.22
C HIS A 182 2.98 24.54 25.38
N GLN A 183 4.03 23.76 25.07
CA GLN A 183 5.18 24.27 24.30
C GLN A 183 4.77 24.79 22.92
N THR A 184 5.17 26.02 22.61
CA THR A 184 4.78 26.78 21.39
C THR A 184 5.12 26.06 20.07
N GLY A 185 6.10 25.14 20.08
CA GLY A 185 6.51 24.36 18.91
C GLY A 185 5.53 23.23 18.50
N ASP A 186 4.75 22.68 19.44
CA ASP A 186 3.86 21.54 19.17
C ASP A 186 2.64 21.93 18.32
N PHE A 187 2.14 23.17 18.46
CA PHE A 187 0.99 23.63 17.69
C PHE A 187 1.31 23.91 16.23
N ALA A 188 2.52 24.42 15.95
CA ALA A 188 2.96 24.71 14.60
C ALA A 188 3.14 23.42 13.79
N SER A 189 3.79 22.39 14.36
CA SER A 189 3.98 21.09 13.70
C SER A 189 2.64 20.43 13.38
N ARG A 190 1.71 20.41 14.34
CA ARG A 190 0.38 19.79 14.22
C ARG A 190 -0.57 20.51 13.24
N LEU A 191 -0.28 21.75 12.86
CA LEU A 191 -1.03 22.50 11.83
C LEU A 191 -0.54 22.21 10.41
N THR A 192 0.78 22.03 10.25
CA THR A 192 1.45 21.82 8.96
C THR A 192 1.59 20.36 8.54
N GLY A 193 1.48 19.43 9.50
CA GLY A 193 1.33 18.00 9.23
C GLY A 193 0.03 17.64 8.49
#